data_AF-A0A940EPS2-F1
#
_entry.id   AF-A0A940EPS2-F1
#
_cell.length_a   1.000
_cell.length_b   1.000
_cell.length_c   1.000
_cell.angle_alpha   90.00
_cell.angle_beta   90.00
_cell.angle_gamma   90.00
#
_symmetry.space_group_name_H-M   'P 1'
#
loop_
_entity.id
_entity.type
_entity.pdbx_description
1 polymer ?
#
loop_
_entity_poly.entity_id
_entity_poly.type
_entity_poly.pdbx_seq_one_letter_code
_entity_poly.pdbx_strand_id
1 'polypeptide(L)'
;MFVGVSLLINTSQAETQNHAEFLEFYPDCGFEIVDTVKHSGMIRSDFTKSPKFYISEKMKKLHQDILSKAEKNGIHFLVVKSRKLSPAYDESMRFNVTVEYLKTCSDPHKRGGKAAKFDALGQKLATFGQIKVGKNKTITFDLPHSIVRTELSDNFTVSLDGGLYGIKLGTTIDEVVKTFGTPSFWSSNQEGMEIVAYGRRHWLTFENSVLIAAKFGTSIFDVELMNHLDFDERFDDRKWKVENSVQRDDALPNTDKSSIPMFNNQSQSLLLDTEVMLENRQEEKNRRVIGFELKTNHANSFSFDNTQLSQSNNQDYLFKTLSSIGESAEIDVKPLLQSVLGKTPKKNGQQFLLIDGNTLVKASANSVTKILLSSGYVDGASPTWHFGPFYAGQSLDDALAVAGDSALHMLDVIEIEHNRFTMKLFASEEANGVQIYAMEVSIY
;
A
#
# COMPACT_ATOMS: atom_id res chain seq x y z
N MET A 1 18.45 76.64 -0.14
CA MET A 1 19.49 75.78 0.46
C MET A 1 19.02 74.34 0.27
N PHE A 2 19.36 73.75 -0.87
CA PHE A 2 19.01 72.37 -1.23
C PHE A 2 20.26 71.52 -1.02
N VAL A 3 20.21 70.56 -0.11
CA VAL A 3 21.30 69.59 0.10
C VAL A 3 21.00 68.41 -0.82
N GLY A 4 21.75 68.33 -1.92
CA GLY A 4 21.77 67.18 -2.81
C GLY A 4 22.61 66.06 -2.20
N VAL A 5 22.01 64.90 -2.01
CA VAL A 5 22.73 63.66 -1.70
C VAL A 5 22.91 62.90 -3.01
N SER A 6 24.14 62.92 -3.53
CA SER A 6 24.56 62.04 -4.61
C SER A 6 24.75 60.62 -4.08
N LEU A 7 23.88 59.70 -4.48
CA LEU A 7 24.10 58.27 -4.31
C LEU A 7 25.02 57.80 -5.45
N LEU A 8 26.29 57.53 -5.13
CA LEU A 8 27.22 56.83 -6.01
C LEU A 8 26.77 55.37 -6.10
N ILE A 9 26.23 54.98 -7.26
CA ILE A 9 25.98 53.57 -7.58
C ILE A 9 27.34 52.97 -7.93
N ASN A 10 27.95 52.27 -6.99
CA ASN A 10 29.02 51.33 -7.29
C ASN A 10 28.42 50.16 -8.07
N THR A 11 28.57 50.18 -9.40
CA THR A 11 28.43 49.00 -10.23
C THR A 11 29.62 48.08 -9.93
N SER A 12 29.47 47.17 -8.97
CA SER A 12 30.34 46.00 -8.92
C SER A 12 30.04 45.16 -10.16
N GLN A 13 30.94 45.19 -11.14
CA GLN A 13 31.00 44.13 -12.13
C GLN A 13 31.17 42.81 -11.39
N ALA A 14 30.15 41.96 -11.42
CA ALA A 14 30.28 40.57 -11.02
C ALA A 14 31.23 39.92 -12.03
N GLU A 15 32.46 39.63 -11.61
CA GLU A 15 33.27 38.61 -12.28
C GLU A 15 32.47 37.30 -12.22
N THR A 16 31.89 36.92 -13.36
CA THR A 16 31.29 35.60 -13.57
C THR A 16 32.40 34.57 -13.45
N GLN A 17 32.56 34.02 -12.26
CA GLN A 17 33.33 32.79 -12.08
C GLN A 17 32.67 31.69 -12.93
N ASN A 18 33.39 31.27 -13.97
CA ASN A 18 33.07 30.14 -14.86
C ASN A 18 33.19 28.79 -14.12
N HIS A 19 32.45 28.60 -13.03
CA HIS A 19 32.34 27.30 -12.38
C HIS A 19 31.13 26.56 -12.92
N ALA A 20 31.30 25.27 -13.18
CA ALA A 20 30.18 24.43 -13.56
C ALA A 20 29.22 24.32 -12.36
N GLU A 21 27.91 24.37 -12.63
CA GLU A 21 26.90 24.22 -11.58
C GLU A 21 25.76 23.28 -11.99
N PHE A 22 25.14 22.67 -10.99
CA PHE A 22 23.91 21.90 -11.18
C PHE A 22 22.70 22.83 -11.13
N LEU A 23 21.88 22.75 -12.17
CA LEU A 23 20.62 23.47 -12.24
C LEU A 23 19.45 22.60 -11.77
N GLU A 24 18.58 23.21 -10.99
CA GLU A 24 17.29 22.63 -10.59
C GLU A 24 16.19 22.88 -11.64
N PHE A 25 16.46 23.71 -12.65
CA PHE A 25 15.57 24.05 -13.75
C PHE A 25 16.36 24.12 -15.05
N TYR A 26 15.78 23.64 -16.14
CA TYR A 26 16.32 23.94 -17.46
C TYR A 26 16.21 25.45 -17.71
N PRO A 27 17.25 26.09 -18.26
CA PRO A 27 17.24 27.53 -18.44
C PRO A 27 16.26 27.94 -19.55
N ASP A 28 15.61 29.10 -19.38
CA ASP A 28 14.63 29.65 -20.34
C ASP A 28 15.33 30.46 -21.46
N CYS A 29 16.31 29.85 -22.08
CA CYS A 29 17.16 30.44 -23.12
C CYS A 29 17.48 29.38 -24.18
N GLY A 30 18.06 29.78 -25.31
CA GLY A 30 18.56 28.85 -26.32
C GLY A 30 19.82 28.13 -25.84
N PHE A 31 19.66 27.08 -25.03
CA PHE A 31 20.74 26.21 -24.58
C PHE A 31 20.93 25.01 -25.50
N GLU A 32 22.14 24.43 -25.47
CA GLU A 32 22.46 23.19 -26.20
C GLU A 32 22.89 22.09 -25.21
N ILE A 33 22.31 20.90 -25.35
CA ILE A 33 22.79 19.69 -24.65
C ILE A 33 23.96 19.14 -25.46
N VAL A 34 25.17 19.35 -24.95
CA VAL A 34 26.42 18.99 -25.63
C VAL A 34 26.78 17.53 -25.39
N ASP A 35 26.41 16.99 -24.23
CA ASP A 35 26.63 15.58 -23.90
C ASP A 35 25.61 15.10 -22.85
N THR A 36 25.44 13.78 -22.77
CA THR A 36 24.69 13.10 -21.72
C THR A 36 25.58 12.02 -21.10
N VAL A 37 26.19 12.34 -19.95
CA VAL A 37 27.21 11.50 -19.34
C VAL A 37 26.62 10.67 -18.22
N LYS A 38 26.89 9.36 -18.25
CA LYS A 38 26.55 8.42 -17.18
C LYS A 38 27.73 8.28 -16.22
N HIS A 39 27.50 8.60 -14.96
CA HIS A 39 28.43 8.38 -13.86
C HIS A 39 27.93 7.20 -13.01
N SER A 40 28.85 6.41 -12.49
CA SER A 40 28.50 5.24 -11.68
C SER A 40 29.38 5.13 -10.45
N GLY A 41 28.86 4.46 -9.42
CA GLY A 41 29.67 4.07 -8.29
C GLY A 41 28.96 3.09 -7.36
N MET A 42 29.76 2.43 -6.53
CA MET A 42 29.26 1.44 -5.57
C MET A 42 28.86 2.11 -4.25
N ILE A 43 27.77 1.64 -3.66
CA ILE A 43 27.28 1.96 -2.33
C ILE A 43 27.26 0.65 -1.55
N ARG A 44 27.88 0.60 -0.37
CA ARG A 44 27.74 -0.54 0.53
C ARG A 44 26.40 -0.39 1.25
N SER A 45 25.53 -1.39 1.18
CA SER A 45 24.22 -1.30 1.82
C SER A 45 24.38 -1.45 3.32
N ASP A 46 23.91 -0.44 4.06
CA ASP A 46 23.59 -0.58 5.47
C ASP A 46 22.06 -0.51 5.57
N PHE A 47 21.43 -1.65 5.86
CA PHE A 47 19.97 -1.77 5.74
C PHE A 47 19.20 -0.95 6.79
N THR A 48 19.90 -0.28 7.72
CA THR A 48 19.28 0.55 8.75
C THR A 48 18.94 1.98 8.29
N LYS A 49 19.43 2.44 7.13
CA LYS A 49 19.21 3.82 6.66
C LYS A 49 18.34 3.89 5.42
N SER A 50 17.68 5.03 5.23
CA SER A 50 16.79 5.23 4.09
C SER A 50 17.55 5.33 2.75
N PRO A 51 16.93 4.95 1.63
CA PRO A 51 17.54 5.08 0.29
C PRO A 51 17.96 6.51 -0.05
N LYS A 52 17.18 7.51 0.42
CA LYS A 52 17.48 8.94 0.24
C LYS A 52 18.82 9.33 0.85
N PHE A 53 19.19 8.75 2.00
CA PHE A 53 20.47 8.99 2.65
C PHE A 53 21.63 8.52 1.77
N TYR A 54 21.55 7.28 1.25
CA TYR A 54 22.57 6.70 0.38
C TYR A 54 22.77 7.47 -0.91
N ILE A 55 21.67 7.87 -1.54
CA ILE A 55 21.71 8.64 -2.78
C ILE A 55 22.39 9.98 -2.53
N SER A 56 22.00 10.71 -1.48
CA SER A 56 22.57 12.01 -1.17
C SER A 56 24.07 11.91 -0.87
N GLU A 57 24.48 10.94 -0.06
CA GLU A 57 25.90 10.74 0.28
C GLU A 57 26.73 10.32 -0.94
N LYS A 58 26.21 9.45 -1.80
CA LYS A 58 26.92 9.04 -3.01
C LYS A 58 26.97 10.17 -4.03
N MET A 59 25.89 10.92 -4.18
CA MET A 59 25.84 12.09 -5.05
C MET A 59 26.83 13.15 -4.59
N LYS A 60 26.94 13.47 -3.29
CA LYS A 60 27.99 14.39 -2.79
C LYS A 60 29.40 13.98 -3.23
N LYS A 61 29.71 12.68 -3.21
CA LYS A 61 31.02 12.16 -3.65
C LYS A 61 31.21 12.27 -5.16
N LEU A 62 30.16 11.97 -5.95
CA LEU A 62 30.22 12.10 -7.41
C LEU A 62 30.19 13.55 -7.87
N HIS A 63 29.57 14.44 -7.09
CA HIS A 63 29.33 15.84 -7.42
C HIS A 63 30.64 16.53 -7.81
N GLN A 64 31.68 16.40 -6.98
CA GLN A 64 32.98 17.02 -7.26
C GLN A 64 33.66 16.48 -8.53
N ASP A 65 33.55 15.17 -8.79
CA ASP A 65 34.10 14.55 -10.01
C ASP A 65 33.35 15.01 -11.27
N ILE A 66 32.01 15.11 -11.19
CA ILE A 66 31.17 15.59 -12.29
C ILE A 66 31.51 17.06 -12.61
N LEU A 67 31.57 17.94 -11.59
CA LEU A 67 31.93 19.34 -11.76
C LEU A 67 33.32 19.49 -12.39
N SER A 68 34.32 18.78 -11.84
CA SER A 68 35.70 18.86 -12.35
C SER A 68 35.82 18.41 -13.82
N LYS A 69 35.03 17.42 -14.25
CA LYS A 69 34.96 16.97 -15.64
C LYS A 69 34.22 17.97 -16.53
N ALA A 70 33.15 18.57 -16.03
CA ALA A 70 32.38 19.59 -16.75
C ALA A 70 33.24 20.82 -17.05
N GLU A 71 33.96 21.33 -16.04
CA GLU A 71 34.86 22.48 -16.17
C GLU A 71 35.95 22.25 -17.22
N LYS A 72 36.60 21.07 -17.20
CA LYS A 72 37.62 20.70 -18.20
C LYS A 72 37.10 20.72 -19.64
N ASN A 73 35.80 20.52 -19.84
CA ASN A 73 35.17 20.49 -21.16
C ASN A 73 34.46 21.81 -21.52
N GLY A 74 34.65 22.86 -20.70
CA GLY A 74 34.01 24.17 -20.89
C GLY A 74 32.48 24.11 -20.78
N ILE A 75 31.96 23.26 -19.90
CA ILE A 75 30.54 23.12 -19.59
C ILE A 75 30.24 23.97 -18.36
N HIS A 76 29.19 24.77 -18.44
CA HIS A 76 28.84 25.69 -17.36
C HIS A 76 27.62 25.20 -16.56
N PHE A 77 26.72 24.43 -17.18
CA PHE A 77 25.49 24.00 -16.52
C PHE A 77 25.27 22.50 -16.67
N LEU A 78 24.71 21.89 -15.63
CA LEU A 78 24.49 20.46 -15.52
C LEU A 78 23.06 20.22 -15.04
N VAL A 79 22.37 19.25 -15.62
CA VAL A 79 21.04 18.82 -15.13
C VAL A 79 21.04 17.32 -14.89
N VAL A 80 20.61 16.90 -13.71
CA VAL A 80 20.45 15.48 -13.40
C VAL A 80 19.18 14.96 -14.08
N LYS A 81 19.37 14.14 -15.12
CA LYS A 81 18.29 13.60 -15.96
C LYS A 81 17.64 12.37 -15.34
N SER A 82 18.46 11.44 -14.88
CA SER A 82 18.00 10.19 -14.27
C SER A 82 19.00 9.66 -13.25
N ARG A 83 18.49 8.84 -12.34
CA ARG A 83 19.28 8.05 -11.39
C ARG A 83 18.73 6.64 -11.34
N LYS A 84 19.59 5.65 -11.14
CA LYS A 84 19.25 4.24 -11.01
C LYS A 84 20.05 3.62 -9.87
N LEU A 85 19.38 2.95 -8.94
CA LEU A 85 20.05 1.99 -8.06
C LEU A 85 19.70 0.59 -8.54
N SER A 86 20.72 -0.22 -8.67
CA SER A 86 20.60 -1.64 -8.97
C SER A 86 21.45 -2.43 -7.98
N PRO A 87 21.01 -3.59 -7.50
CA PRO A 87 21.83 -4.46 -6.68
C PRO A 87 23.11 -4.87 -7.40
N ALA A 88 24.13 -5.17 -6.60
CA ALA A 88 25.41 -5.72 -7.02
C ALA A 88 25.85 -6.80 -6.01
N TYR A 89 26.96 -7.47 -6.28
CA TYR A 89 27.49 -8.51 -5.41
C TYR A 89 27.86 -7.98 -4.00
N ASP A 90 27.79 -8.85 -2.98
CA ASP A 90 28.25 -8.58 -1.60
C ASP A 90 27.58 -7.38 -0.92
N GLU A 91 26.24 -7.39 -0.81
CA GLU A 91 25.49 -6.34 -0.09
C GLU A 91 25.88 -4.93 -0.55
N SER A 92 26.04 -4.77 -1.86
CA SER A 92 26.38 -3.50 -2.45
C SER A 92 25.38 -3.15 -3.53
N MET A 93 25.18 -1.86 -3.75
CA MET A 93 24.30 -1.33 -4.78
C MET A 93 25.15 -0.52 -5.74
N ARG A 94 24.95 -0.75 -7.04
CA ARG A 94 25.47 0.12 -8.09
C ARG A 94 24.52 1.30 -8.25
N PHE A 95 25.04 2.48 -7.95
CA PHE A 95 24.38 3.74 -8.21
C PHE A 95 24.85 4.29 -9.55
N ASN A 96 23.91 4.56 -10.45
CA ASN A 96 24.16 5.25 -11.70
C ASN A 96 23.41 6.58 -11.72
N VAL A 97 24.05 7.64 -12.16
CA VAL A 97 23.42 8.94 -12.40
C VAL A 97 23.76 9.40 -13.80
N THR A 98 22.75 9.87 -14.52
CA THR A 98 22.90 10.43 -15.86
C THR A 98 22.71 11.93 -15.80
N VAL A 99 23.70 12.67 -16.27
CA VAL A 99 23.74 14.13 -16.21
C VAL A 99 23.84 14.69 -17.63
N GLU A 100 22.97 15.63 -17.95
CA GLU A 100 23.02 16.40 -19.20
C GLU A 100 23.93 17.60 -19.04
N TYR A 101 24.84 17.77 -19.99
CA TYR A 101 25.87 18.79 -19.98
C TYR A 101 25.45 19.89 -20.94
N LEU A 102 25.26 21.10 -20.42
CA LEU A 102 24.64 22.20 -21.13
C LEU A 102 25.68 23.30 -21.42
N LYS A 103 25.72 23.76 -22.68
CA LYS A 103 26.47 24.97 -23.07
C LYS A 103 25.52 26.10 -23.43
N THR A 104 26.07 27.30 -23.34
CA THR A 104 25.51 28.59 -23.81
C THR A 104 24.14 28.94 -23.22
N CYS A 105 24.13 29.91 -22.31
CA CYS A 105 22.91 30.59 -21.90
C CYS A 105 23.26 32.03 -21.50
N SER A 106 22.52 33.02 -22.01
CA SER A 106 22.72 34.42 -21.63
C SER A 106 22.20 34.75 -20.23
N ASP A 107 21.25 33.96 -19.71
CA ASP A 107 20.72 34.07 -18.35
C ASP A 107 20.27 32.69 -17.83
N PRO A 108 21.19 31.89 -17.25
CA PRO A 108 20.94 30.51 -16.84
C PRO A 108 19.98 30.37 -15.65
N HIS A 109 19.82 31.43 -14.86
CA HIS A 109 18.98 31.43 -13.67
C HIS A 109 17.60 32.01 -13.88
N LYS A 110 17.28 32.47 -15.11
CA LYS A 110 15.95 32.93 -15.45
C LYS A 110 14.94 31.80 -15.28
N ARG A 111 14.15 31.90 -14.21
CA ARG A 111 13.10 30.93 -13.85
C ARG A 111 11.94 31.04 -14.84
N GLY A 112 11.99 30.24 -15.90
CA GLY A 112 10.91 30.10 -16.89
C GLY A 112 10.85 28.72 -17.56
N GLY A 113 11.93 27.94 -17.48
CA GLY A 113 12.02 26.63 -18.12
C GLY A 113 11.44 25.48 -17.29
N LYS A 114 11.39 24.30 -17.92
CA LYS A 114 10.97 23.04 -17.31
C LYS A 114 11.85 22.72 -16.10
N ALA A 115 11.26 22.35 -14.96
CA ALA A 115 12.07 21.93 -13.81
C ALA A 115 12.89 20.67 -14.13
N ALA A 116 14.10 20.58 -13.59
CA ALA A 116 14.85 19.34 -13.57
C ALA A 116 14.11 18.30 -12.74
N LYS A 117 14.34 17.01 -13.03
CA LYS A 117 13.71 15.93 -12.26
C LYS A 117 14.35 15.79 -10.87
N PHE A 118 15.64 16.09 -10.75
CA PHE A 118 16.41 15.93 -9.53
C PHE A 118 17.30 17.15 -9.26
N ASP A 119 17.58 17.39 -7.99
CA ASP A 119 18.51 18.39 -7.50
C ASP A 119 19.97 17.92 -7.66
N ALA A 120 20.90 18.77 -7.23
CA ALA A 120 22.33 18.49 -7.27
C ALA A 120 22.79 17.35 -6.34
N LEU A 121 21.97 16.96 -5.37
CA LEU A 121 22.16 15.81 -4.49
C LEU A 121 21.43 14.56 -5.02
N GLY A 122 20.86 14.65 -6.22
CA GLY A 122 20.07 13.61 -6.86
C GLY A 122 18.74 13.34 -6.16
N GLN A 123 18.26 14.21 -5.26
CA GLN A 123 16.93 14.13 -4.68
C GLN A 123 15.90 14.67 -5.67
N LYS A 124 14.68 14.15 -5.67
CA LYS A 124 13.64 14.61 -6.59
C LYS A 124 13.20 16.02 -6.22
N LEU A 125 13.18 16.90 -7.21
CA LEU A 125 12.60 18.22 -7.06
C LEU A 125 11.08 18.10 -7.18
N ALA A 126 10.35 18.76 -6.28
CA ALA A 126 8.90 18.88 -6.41
C ALA A 126 8.60 19.76 -7.64
N THR A 127 8.17 19.15 -8.74
CA THR A 127 7.56 19.89 -9.85
C THR A 127 6.18 20.37 -9.40
N PHE A 128 6.13 21.57 -8.84
CA PHE A 128 4.89 22.32 -8.83
C PHE A 128 4.64 22.73 -10.28
N GLY A 129 3.81 21.97 -11.00
CA GLY A 129 3.21 22.45 -12.24
C GLY A 129 2.67 23.85 -11.97
N GLN A 130 2.77 24.76 -12.95
CA GLN A 130 2.29 26.13 -12.83
C GLN A 130 1.01 26.13 -12.01
N ILE A 131 1.02 26.77 -10.84
CA ILE A 131 -0.17 26.93 -10.03
C ILE A 131 -1.11 27.79 -10.87
N LYS A 132 -1.88 27.15 -11.75
CA LYS A 132 -3.09 27.72 -12.29
C LYS A 132 -3.98 27.80 -11.08
N VAL A 133 -4.04 28.98 -10.49
CA VAL A 133 -5.04 29.38 -9.50
C VAL A 133 -6.39 29.33 -10.21
N GLY A 134 -6.88 28.11 -10.41
CA GLY A 134 -8.10 27.77 -11.10
C GLY A 134 -9.13 27.33 -10.07
N LYS A 135 -9.91 28.32 -9.61
CA LYS A 135 -11.22 28.24 -8.92
C LYS A 135 -11.33 27.34 -7.68
N ASN A 136 -11.63 27.99 -6.56
CA ASN A 136 -12.35 27.50 -5.37
C ASN A 136 -12.51 25.97 -5.28
N LYS A 137 -11.53 25.28 -4.69
CA LYS A 137 -11.69 23.89 -4.26
C LYS A 137 -12.59 23.93 -3.01
N THR A 138 -13.88 23.66 -3.17
CA THR A 138 -14.78 23.46 -2.04
C THR A 138 -14.36 22.16 -1.35
N ILE A 139 -13.73 22.27 -0.19
CA ILE A 139 -13.45 21.12 0.67
C ILE A 139 -14.74 20.83 1.42
N THR A 140 -15.54 19.91 0.90
CA THR A 140 -16.70 19.39 1.61
C THR A 140 -16.21 18.38 2.63
N PHE A 141 -16.24 18.74 3.92
CA PHE A 141 -16.07 17.77 4.99
C PHE A 141 -17.38 17.00 5.12
N ASP A 142 -17.43 15.80 4.56
CA ASP A 142 -18.37 14.80 5.07
C ASP A 142 -17.91 14.47 6.48
N LEU A 143 -18.65 14.96 7.49
CA LEU A 143 -18.49 14.50 8.85
C LEU A 143 -18.73 12.98 8.81
N PRO A 144 -17.73 12.14 9.10
CA PRO A 144 -17.92 10.70 9.03
C PRO A 144 -19.08 10.33 9.96
N HIS A 145 -19.92 9.39 9.52
CA HIS A 145 -20.75 8.65 10.47
C HIS A 145 -19.80 8.18 11.58
N SER A 146 -20.03 8.67 12.80
CA SER A 146 -19.13 8.43 13.91
C SER A 146 -18.97 6.93 14.08
N ILE A 147 -17.74 6.42 14.00
CA ILE A 147 -17.43 5.04 14.38
C ILE A 147 -17.96 4.87 15.80
N VAL A 148 -19.00 4.06 15.96
CA VAL A 148 -19.61 3.80 17.27
C VAL A 148 -18.78 2.71 17.93
N ARG A 149 -18.10 3.06 19.02
CA ARG A 149 -17.36 2.10 19.83
C ARG A 149 -18.17 1.85 21.11
N THR A 150 -18.81 0.68 21.19
CA THR A 150 -19.61 0.27 22.34
C THR A 150 -18.75 -0.54 23.32
N GLU A 151 -18.84 -0.27 24.61
CA GLU A 151 -18.21 -1.14 25.60
C GLU A 151 -18.86 -2.53 25.56
N LEU A 152 -18.03 -3.57 25.45
CA LEU A 152 -18.53 -4.94 25.48
C LEU A 152 -18.81 -5.36 26.92
N SER A 153 -19.77 -6.26 27.11
CA SER A 153 -20.03 -6.85 28.42
C SER A 153 -18.82 -7.64 28.93
N ASP A 154 -18.78 -7.93 30.23
CA ASP A 154 -17.78 -8.84 30.83
C ASP A 154 -18.03 -10.33 30.49
N ASN A 155 -18.93 -10.61 29.53
CA ASN A 155 -19.21 -11.97 29.07
C ASN A 155 -18.17 -12.41 28.04
N PHE A 156 -17.30 -13.34 28.41
CA PHE A 156 -16.26 -13.91 27.55
C PHE A 156 -16.66 -15.26 26.94
N THR A 157 -17.89 -15.71 27.19
CA THR A 157 -18.35 -17.04 26.85
C THR A 157 -18.83 -17.12 25.40
N VAL A 158 -18.49 -18.23 24.75
CA VAL A 158 -19.08 -18.72 23.50
C VAL A 158 -19.81 -20.01 23.83
N SER A 159 -21.12 -20.07 23.57
CA SER A 159 -21.94 -21.24 23.91
C SER A 159 -23.10 -21.40 22.94
N LEU A 160 -23.71 -22.59 22.89
CA LEU A 160 -24.93 -22.78 22.10
C LEU A 160 -26.08 -21.90 22.62
N ASP A 161 -26.29 -21.87 23.95
CA ASP A 161 -27.43 -21.16 24.55
C ASP A 161 -27.24 -19.64 24.65
N GLY A 162 -26.01 -19.21 24.92
CA GLY A 162 -25.62 -17.81 25.14
C GLY A 162 -25.03 -17.12 23.91
N GLY A 163 -24.71 -17.87 22.86
CA GLY A 163 -24.11 -17.33 21.63
C GLY A 163 -22.69 -16.78 21.83
N LEU A 164 -22.30 -15.83 20.98
CA LEU A 164 -21.03 -15.10 21.07
C LEU A 164 -21.19 -13.91 22.01
N TYR A 165 -20.66 -14.00 23.23
CA TYR A 165 -20.68 -12.90 24.22
C TYR A 165 -22.10 -12.36 24.53
N GLY A 166 -23.12 -13.22 24.42
CA GLY A 166 -24.52 -12.85 24.61
C GLY A 166 -25.30 -12.61 23.31
N ILE A 167 -24.63 -12.54 22.16
CA ILE A 167 -25.27 -12.44 20.83
C ILE A 167 -25.56 -13.83 20.31
N LYS A 168 -26.84 -14.15 20.15
CA LYS A 168 -27.30 -15.48 19.71
C LYS A 168 -27.35 -15.57 18.19
N LEU A 169 -27.19 -16.79 17.67
CA LEU A 169 -27.60 -17.08 16.30
C LEU A 169 -29.09 -16.75 16.15
N GLY A 170 -29.49 -16.14 15.03
CA GLY A 170 -30.82 -15.60 14.83
C GLY A 170 -30.96 -14.10 15.13
N THR A 171 -29.98 -13.48 15.79
CA THR A 171 -29.96 -12.02 16.04
C THR A 171 -29.75 -11.23 14.73
N THR A 172 -30.43 -10.10 14.58
CA THR A 172 -30.31 -9.27 13.37
C THR A 172 -29.00 -8.49 13.34
N ILE A 173 -28.52 -8.14 12.15
CA ILE A 173 -27.28 -7.36 12.01
C ILE A 173 -27.35 -6.01 12.74
N ASP A 174 -28.50 -5.34 12.74
CA ASP A 174 -28.71 -4.08 13.45
C ASP A 174 -28.55 -4.24 14.98
N GLU A 175 -29.05 -5.34 15.55
CA GLU A 175 -28.90 -5.65 16.97
C GLU A 175 -27.45 -5.98 17.32
N VAL A 176 -26.74 -6.69 16.44
CA VAL A 176 -25.30 -6.94 16.61
C VAL A 176 -24.53 -5.63 16.57
N VAL A 177 -24.75 -4.77 15.56
CA VAL A 177 -24.08 -3.46 15.43
C VAL A 177 -24.41 -2.55 16.62
N LYS A 178 -25.64 -2.59 17.13
CA LYS A 178 -26.01 -1.84 18.34
C LYS A 178 -25.21 -2.30 19.56
N THR A 179 -24.95 -3.60 19.66
CA THR A 179 -24.27 -4.20 20.82
C THR A 179 -22.76 -4.11 20.72
N PHE A 180 -22.18 -4.43 19.56
CA PHE A 180 -20.74 -4.51 19.31
C PHE A 180 -20.15 -3.20 18.75
N GLY A 181 -20.99 -2.31 18.26
CA GLY A 181 -20.59 -1.06 17.61
C GLY A 181 -20.38 -1.22 16.10
N THR A 182 -19.68 -0.27 15.51
CA THR A 182 -19.33 -0.31 14.07
C THR A 182 -18.30 -1.41 13.81
N PRO A 183 -18.53 -2.31 12.82
CA PRO A 183 -17.55 -3.34 12.47
C PRO A 183 -16.31 -2.76 11.80
N SER A 184 -15.17 -3.46 11.91
CA SER A 184 -13.90 -3.12 11.26
C SER A 184 -13.92 -3.37 9.76
N PHE A 185 -14.78 -4.29 9.29
CA PHE A 185 -14.97 -4.61 7.88
C PHE A 185 -16.41 -5.09 7.63
N TRP A 186 -16.97 -4.75 6.48
CA TRP A 186 -18.27 -5.21 6.03
C TRP A 186 -18.18 -5.64 4.57
N SER A 187 -18.57 -6.88 4.29
CA SER A 187 -18.68 -7.47 2.97
C SER A 187 -20.12 -7.90 2.72
N SER A 188 -20.63 -7.66 1.52
CA SER A 188 -21.95 -8.14 1.10
C SER A 188 -21.78 -8.79 -0.27
N ASN A 189 -22.35 -9.97 -0.46
CA ASN A 189 -22.52 -10.52 -1.80
C ASN A 189 -23.93 -10.22 -2.32
N GLN A 190 -24.22 -10.56 -3.57
CA GLN A 190 -25.52 -10.29 -4.21
C GLN A 190 -26.63 -11.25 -3.76
N GLU A 191 -26.35 -12.27 -2.96
CA GLU A 191 -27.28 -13.33 -2.58
C GLU A 191 -27.90 -13.14 -1.17
N GLY A 192 -27.87 -11.90 -0.65
CA GLY A 192 -28.38 -11.60 0.68
C GLY A 192 -27.49 -12.09 1.82
N MET A 193 -26.23 -12.43 1.53
CA MET A 193 -25.23 -12.79 2.54
C MET A 193 -24.36 -11.60 2.87
N GLU A 194 -24.09 -11.44 4.16
CA GLU A 194 -23.22 -10.40 4.67
C GLU A 194 -22.17 -11.02 5.61
N ILE A 195 -20.94 -10.54 5.52
CA ILE A 195 -19.85 -10.93 6.41
C ILE A 195 -19.30 -9.66 7.04
N VAL A 196 -19.29 -9.61 8.37
CA VAL A 196 -18.72 -8.48 9.10
C VAL A 196 -17.60 -8.95 10.01
N ALA A 197 -16.55 -8.14 10.11
CA ALA A 197 -15.45 -8.37 11.02
C ALA A 197 -15.50 -7.38 12.18
N TYR A 198 -15.28 -7.87 13.40
CA TYR A 198 -14.98 -7.06 14.57
C TYR A 198 -13.52 -7.33 14.98
N GLY A 199 -12.69 -6.29 14.90
CA GLY A 199 -11.24 -6.47 14.88
C GLY A 199 -10.79 -7.27 13.65
N ARG A 200 -9.72 -8.05 13.81
CA ARG A 200 -9.14 -8.90 12.75
C ARG A 200 -9.56 -10.37 12.87
N ARG A 201 -10.18 -10.74 14.00
CA ARG A 201 -10.37 -12.14 14.38
C ARG A 201 -11.83 -12.54 14.55
N HIS A 202 -12.77 -11.64 14.82
CA HIS A 202 -14.17 -12.05 15.02
C HIS A 202 -14.97 -11.81 13.75
N TRP A 203 -15.26 -12.90 13.04
CA TRP A 203 -15.97 -12.87 11.76
C TRP A 203 -17.38 -13.43 11.95
N LEU A 204 -18.38 -12.63 11.58
CA LEU A 204 -19.78 -12.98 11.71
C LEU A 204 -20.42 -13.03 10.32
N THR A 205 -21.15 -14.10 10.05
CA THR A 205 -21.84 -14.33 8.78
C THR A 205 -23.34 -14.23 8.99
N PHE A 206 -23.99 -13.46 8.13
CA PHE A 206 -25.42 -13.21 8.13
C PHE A 206 -26.03 -13.70 6.83
N GLU A 207 -27.21 -14.28 6.93
CA GLU A 207 -28.08 -14.63 5.80
C GLU A 207 -29.39 -13.86 5.98
N ASN A 208 -29.80 -13.09 4.97
CA ASN A 208 -30.99 -12.23 5.04
C ASN A 208 -30.99 -11.35 6.31
N SER A 209 -29.83 -10.75 6.61
CA SER A 209 -29.58 -9.89 7.78
C SER A 209 -29.72 -10.56 9.15
N VAL A 210 -29.71 -11.90 9.21
CA VAL A 210 -29.79 -12.69 10.43
C VAL A 210 -28.49 -13.46 10.66
N LEU A 211 -27.95 -13.42 11.88
CA LEU A 211 -26.69 -14.08 12.24
C LEU A 211 -26.83 -15.60 12.16
N ILE A 212 -26.07 -16.24 11.27
CA ILE A 212 -26.06 -17.70 11.10
C ILE A 212 -24.75 -18.35 11.54
N ALA A 213 -23.65 -17.59 11.61
CA ALA A 213 -22.37 -18.09 12.08
C ALA A 213 -21.50 -16.99 12.71
N ALA A 214 -20.70 -17.38 13.69
CA ALA A 214 -19.67 -16.55 14.32
C ALA A 214 -18.39 -17.38 14.49
N LYS A 215 -17.27 -16.88 13.98
CA LYS A 215 -15.99 -17.58 13.93
C LYS A 215 -14.85 -16.72 14.44
N PHE A 216 -13.89 -17.36 15.10
CA PHE A 216 -12.58 -16.78 15.41
C PHE A 216 -11.60 -17.11 14.28
N GLY A 217 -11.29 -16.13 13.44
CA GLY A 217 -10.62 -16.27 12.15
C GLY A 217 -11.63 -16.39 11.01
N THR A 218 -11.12 -16.43 9.79
CA THR A 218 -11.91 -16.66 8.57
C THR A 218 -11.09 -17.49 7.61
N SER A 219 -11.77 -18.27 6.77
CA SER A 219 -11.20 -18.98 5.63
C SER A 219 -11.60 -18.33 4.30
N ILE A 220 -12.18 -17.13 4.36
CA ILE A 220 -12.64 -16.40 3.18
C ILE A 220 -11.65 -15.31 2.84
N PHE A 221 -11.14 -14.60 3.85
CA PHE A 221 -10.21 -13.50 3.64
C PHE A 221 -8.83 -13.87 4.15
N ASP A 222 -7.82 -13.51 3.38
CA ASP A 222 -6.43 -13.78 3.71
C ASP A 222 -5.93 -12.82 4.81
N VAL A 223 -4.81 -13.20 5.43
CA VAL A 223 -4.03 -12.38 6.37
C VAL A 223 -3.65 -11.03 5.76
N GLU A 224 -3.39 -10.97 4.45
CA GLU A 224 -3.04 -9.70 3.80
C GLU A 224 -4.18 -8.67 3.89
N LEU A 225 -5.45 -9.09 3.75
CA LEU A 225 -6.58 -8.18 4.00
C LEU A 225 -6.64 -7.79 5.48
N MET A 226 -6.43 -8.74 6.38
CA MET A 226 -6.48 -8.50 7.83
C MET A 226 -5.46 -7.46 8.29
N ASN A 227 -4.29 -7.38 7.63
CA ASN A 227 -3.26 -6.39 7.92
C ASN A 227 -3.70 -4.94 7.61
N HIS A 228 -4.75 -4.76 6.82
CA HIS A 228 -5.34 -3.46 6.51
C HIS A 228 -6.56 -3.10 7.38
N LEU A 229 -7.03 -4.03 8.22
CA LEU A 229 -8.11 -3.77 9.16
C LEU A 229 -7.58 -3.09 10.42
N ASP A 230 -8.36 -2.13 10.93
CA ASP A 230 -8.05 -1.49 12.20
C ASP A 230 -8.07 -2.53 13.34
N PHE A 231 -7.04 -2.45 14.18
CA PHE A 231 -6.98 -3.20 15.43
C PHE A 231 -8.08 -2.72 16.38
N ASP A 232 -8.80 -3.67 16.98
CA ASP A 232 -9.77 -3.39 18.03
C ASP A 232 -9.53 -4.29 19.23
N GLU A 233 -8.91 -3.73 20.27
CA GLU A 233 -8.55 -4.44 21.51
C GLU A 233 -9.74 -5.13 22.18
N ARG A 234 -10.97 -4.62 21.97
CA ARG A 234 -12.21 -5.21 22.50
C ARG A 234 -12.45 -6.62 21.97
N PHE A 235 -11.92 -6.93 20.79
CA PHE A 235 -12.08 -8.20 20.08
C PHE A 235 -10.75 -8.91 19.88
N ASP A 236 -9.73 -8.23 19.36
CA ASP A 236 -8.44 -8.84 18.99
C ASP A 236 -7.68 -9.43 20.20
N ASP A 237 -7.76 -8.75 21.35
CA ASP A 237 -7.14 -9.19 22.61
C ASP A 237 -8.15 -9.87 23.54
N ARG A 238 -9.39 -10.07 23.08
CA ARG A 238 -10.46 -10.60 23.91
C ARG A 238 -10.21 -12.06 24.22
N LYS A 239 -10.02 -12.35 25.51
CA LYS A 239 -9.97 -13.71 26.03
C LYS A 239 -11.35 -14.32 25.91
N TRP A 240 -11.49 -15.39 25.14
CA TRP A 240 -12.76 -16.08 24.97
C TRP A 240 -12.71 -17.48 25.58
N LYS A 241 -13.88 -17.98 25.98
CA LYS A 241 -14.04 -19.33 26.54
C LYS A 241 -15.24 -20.03 25.93
N VAL A 242 -15.03 -21.18 25.33
CA VAL A 242 -16.10 -22.06 24.87
C VAL A 242 -16.69 -22.81 26.07
N GLU A 243 -18.00 -22.66 26.27
CA GLU A 243 -18.77 -23.25 27.38
C GLU A 243 -18.08 -23.09 28.75
N ASN A 244 -17.45 -21.93 28.99
CA ASN A 244 -16.69 -21.61 30.20
C ASN A 244 -15.56 -22.58 30.59
N SER A 245 -15.16 -23.48 29.68
CA SER A 245 -14.24 -24.58 29.99
C SER A 245 -12.97 -24.54 29.16
N VAL A 246 -13.08 -24.32 27.85
CA VAL A 246 -11.95 -24.36 26.92
C VAL A 246 -11.68 -22.96 26.38
N GLN A 247 -10.42 -22.55 26.37
CA GLN A 247 -9.98 -21.25 25.87
C GLN A 247 -8.84 -21.40 24.87
N ARG A 248 -8.47 -20.28 24.25
CA ARG A 248 -7.31 -20.20 23.35
C ARG A 248 -6.04 -20.67 24.08
N ASP A 249 -5.18 -21.34 23.32
CA ASP A 249 -3.89 -21.92 23.74
C ASP A 249 -3.99 -23.12 24.70
N ASP A 250 -5.20 -23.53 25.11
CA ASP A 250 -5.37 -24.77 25.86
C ASP A 250 -4.89 -25.96 25.02
N ALA A 251 -4.11 -26.83 25.65
CA ALA A 251 -3.66 -28.08 25.03
C ALA A 251 -4.79 -29.10 25.02
N LEU A 252 -4.99 -29.76 23.88
CA LEU A 252 -5.96 -30.85 23.74
C LEU A 252 -5.24 -32.19 23.57
N PRO A 253 -5.59 -33.21 24.37
CA PRO A 253 -4.96 -34.51 24.28
C PRO A 253 -5.36 -35.26 23.00
N ASN A 254 -4.38 -35.82 22.28
CA ASN A 254 -4.51 -36.86 21.24
C ASN A 254 -5.68 -36.70 20.26
N THR A 255 -5.61 -35.68 19.39
CA THR A 255 -6.53 -35.52 18.25
C THR A 255 -5.76 -35.09 17.02
N ASP A 256 -6.02 -35.71 15.86
CA ASP A 256 -5.41 -35.31 14.58
C ASP A 256 -6.29 -34.34 13.78
N LYS A 257 -7.45 -33.95 14.32
CA LYS A 257 -8.42 -33.10 13.61
C LYS A 257 -8.12 -31.62 13.78
N SER A 258 -8.12 -30.87 12.68
CA SER A 258 -8.05 -29.40 12.68
C SER A 258 -9.28 -28.73 13.25
N SER A 259 -10.43 -29.41 13.22
CA SER A 259 -11.67 -28.94 13.83
C SER A 259 -12.30 -30.04 14.68
N ILE A 260 -12.69 -29.70 15.91
CA ILE A 260 -13.23 -30.63 16.90
C ILE A 260 -14.65 -30.19 17.25
N PRO A 261 -15.68 -31.02 17.00
CA PRO A 261 -17.04 -30.71 17.44
C PRO A 261 -17.11 -30.79 18.96
N MET A 262 -17.44 -29.68 19.62
CA MET A 262 -17.66 -29.64 21.06
C MET A 262 -19.11 -29.96 21.39
N PHE A 263 -20.04 -29.31 20.68
CA PHE A 263 -21.47 -29.48 20.86
C PHE A 263 -22.18 -29.45 19.52
N ASN A 264 -23.22 -30.28 19.39
CA ASN A 264 -24.06 -30.32 18.21
C ASN A 264 -25.48 -30.69 18.65
N ASN A 265 -26.46 -29.85 18.31
CA ASN A 265 -27.88 -30.14 18.48
C ASN A 265 -28.57 -30.15 17.11
N GLN A 266 -29.90 -30.32 17.06
CA GLN A 266 -30.61 -30.40 15.77
C GLN A 266 -30.49 -29.13 14.92
N SER A 267 -30.21 -27.97 15.53
CA SER A 267 -30.23 -26.65 14.88
C SER A 267 -28.87 -25.96 14.77
N GLN A 268 -27.91 -26.28 15.63
CA GLN A 268 -26.68 -25.53 15.83
C GLN A 268 -25.51 -26.44 16.18
N SER A 269 -24.30 -25.99 15.85
CA SER A 269 -23.04 -26.64 16.18
C SER A 269 -22.01 -25.63 16.69
N LEU A 270 -21.17 -26.11 17.60
CA LEU A 270 -20.03 -25.38 18.14
C LEU A 270 -18.78 -26.24 17.98
N LEU A 271 -17.81 -25.74 17.22
CA LEU A 271 -16.54 -26.39 16.93
C LEU A 271 -15.37 -25.60 17.49
N LEU A 272 -14.29 -26.30 17.81
CA LEU A 272 -12.98 -25.71 18.12
C LEU A 272 -12.03 -25.92 16.96
N ASP A 273 -11.34 -24.84 16.57
CA ASP A 273 -10.24 -24.90 15.61
C ASP A 273 -8.92 -25.12 16.35
N THR A 274 -8.08 -25.99 15.82
CA THR A 274 -6.82 -26.39 16.46
C THR A 274 -5.65 -26.44 15.48
N GLU A 275 -4.48 -26.04 15.97
CA GLU A 275 -3.21 -26.16 15.25
C GLU A 275 -2.27 -27.14 15.94
N VAL A 276 -1.41 -27.80 15.15
CA VAL A 276 -0.34 -28.65 15.68
C VAL A 276 0.85 -27.76 16.03
N MET A 277 1.24 -27.77 17.30
CA MET A 277 2.50 -27.21 17.76
C MET A 277 3.54 -28.33 17.87
N LEU A 278 4.72 -28.09 17.32
CA LEU A 278 5.88 -28.98 17.49
C LEU A 278 6.58 -28.60 18.79
N GLU A 279 6.59 -29.52 19.75
CA GLU A 279 7.36 -29.42 20.99
C GLU A 279 8.61 -30.30 20.89
N ASN A 280 9.71 -29.86 21.53
CA ASN A 280 11.00 -30.56 21.68
C ASN A 280 11.48 -31.39 20.47
N ARG A 281 12.42 -30.83 19.68
CA ARG A 281 13.08 -31.55 18.57
C ARG A 281 12.13 -32.13 17.51
N GLN A 282 10.92 -31.57 17.39
CA GLN A 282 9.86 -32.02 16.47
C GLN A 282 9.28 -33.41 16.79
N GLU A 283 9.53 -33.96 17.98
CA GLU A 283 9.11 -35.32 18.34
C GLU A 283 7.73 -35.32 19.01
N GLU A 284 7.36 -34.28 19.76
CA GLU A 284 6.07 -34.18 20.44
C GLU A 284 5.12 -33.24 19.69
N LYS A 285 3.97 -33.77 19.26
CA LYS A 285 2.90 -33.00 18.64
C LYS A 285 1.82 -32.73 19.68
N ASN A 286 1.78 -31.51 20.20
CA ASN A 286 0.66 -31.06 21.03
C ASN A 286 -0.25 -30.17 20.19
N ARG A 287 -1.56 -30.42 20.20
CA ARG A 287 -2.53 -29.52 19.56
C ARG A 287 -3.01 -28.49 20.54
N ARG A 288 -3.10 -27.26 20.06
CA ARG A 288 -3.61 -26.13 20.84
C ARG A 288 -4.85 -25.56 20.17
N VAL A 289 -5.76 -25.10 21.01
CA VAL A 289 -6.96 -24.39 20.57
C VAL A 289 -6.56 -23.02 20.04
N ILE A 290 -6.91 -22.73 18.79
CA ILE A 290 -6.63 -21.44 18.15
C ILE A 290 -7.88 -20.60 17.89
N GLY A 291 -9.04 -21.26 17.82
CA GLY A 291 -10.28 -20.61 17.42
C GLY A 291 -11.51 -21.44 17.75
N PHE A 292 -12.65 -20.90 17.37
CA PHE A 292 -13.95 -21.53 17.48
C PHE A 292 -14.82 -21.17 16.28
N GLU A 293 -15.83 -21.99 16.03
CA GLU A 293 -16.90 -21.71 15.07
C GLU A 293 -18.24 -22.08 15.72
N LEU A 294 -19.10 -21.08 15.95
CA LEU A 294 -20.50 -21.25 16.35
C LEU A 294 -21.36 -21.04 15.11
N LYS A 295 -22.20 -22.01 14.71
CA LYS A 295 -23.03 -21.88 13.51
C LYS A 295 -24.33 -22.65 13.57
N THR A 296 -25.28 -22.24 12.75
CA THR A 296 -26.48 -23.05 12.46
C THR A 296 -26.08 -24.26 11.61
N ASN A 297 -26.86 -25.35 11.70
CA ASN A 297 -26.57 -26.55 10.92
C ASN A 297 -26.79 -26.34 9.41
N HIS A 298 -27.64 -25.38 9.02
CA HIS A 298 -27.81 -25.01 7.61
C HIS A 298 -26.63 -24.19 7.06
N ALA A 299 -25.85 -23.50 7.92
CA ALA A 299 -24.67 -22.77 7.47
C ALA A 299 -23.58 -23.68 6.86
N ASN A 300 -23.65 -25.00 7.04
CA ASN A 300 -22.70 -25.94 6.44
C ASN A 300 -22.77 -26.01 4.91
N SER A 301 -23.86 -25.55 4.28
CA SER A 301 -23.96 -25.45 2.82
C SER A 301 -23.37 -24.15 2.26
N PHE A 302 -22.85 -23.27 3.12
CA PHE A 302 -22.25 -22.02 2.69
C PHE A 302 -20.88 -22.26 2.04
N SER A 303 -20.76 -21.85 0.77
CA SER A 303 -19.49 -21.62 0.12
C SER A 303 -19.47 -20.18 -0.37
N PHE A 304 -18.45 -19.43 -0.01
CA PHE A 304 -18.21 -18.13 -0.62
C PHE A 304 -17.77 -18.36 -2.07
N ASP A 305 -18.60 -17.97 -3.04
CA ASP A 305 -18.31 -18.17 -4.45
C ASP A 305 -17.18 -17.22 -4.90
N ASN A 306 -15.98 -17.78 -4.96
CA ASN A 306 -14.79 -17.08 -5.39
C ASN A 306 -14.69 -16.88 -6.91
N THR A 307 -15.55 -17.55 -7.70
CA THR A 307 -15.38 -17.64 -9.15
C THR A 307 -15.62 -16.32 -9.87
N GLN A 308 -16.33 -15.37 -9.24
CA GLN A 308 -16.61 -14.05 -9.82
C GLN A 308 -15.68 -12.94 -9.33
N LEU A 309 -14.68 -13.27 -8.50
CA LEU A 309 -13.81 -12.28 -7.85
C LEU A 309 -12.65 -11.79 -8.71
N SER A 310 -12.45 -12.31 -9.91
CA SER A 310 -11.39 -11.85 -10.82
C SER A 310 -11.97 -10.95 -11.92
N GLN A 311 -12.23 -9.69 -11.61
CA GLN A 311 -12.70 -8.71 -12.60
C GLN A 311 -11.53 -7.84 -13.10
N SER A 312 -10.81 -8.32 -14.12
CA SER A 312 -9.70 -7.58 -14.77
C SER A 312 -10.08 -6.16 -15.22
N ASN A 313 -11.35 -5.92 -15.53
CA ASN A 313 -11.87 -4.62 -15.95
C ASN A 313 -11.60 -3.49 -14.94
N ASN A 314 -11.57 -3.78 -13.64
CA ASN A 314 -11.32 -2.77 -12.60
C ASN A 314 -9.86 -2.33 -12.59
N GLN A 315 -8.93 -3.28 -12.71
CA GLN A 315 -7.49 -3.02 -12.77
C GLN A 315 -7.15 -2.25 -14.05
N ASP A 316 -7.76 -2.61 -15.17
CA ASP A 316 -7.64 -1.87 -16.44
C ASP A 316 -8.18 -0.45 -16.35
N TYR A 317 -9.35 -0.25 -15.74
CA TYR A 317 -9.92 1.07 -15.52
C TYR A 317 -8.98 1.94 -14.67
N LEU A 318 -8.49 1.41 -13.55
CA LEU A 318 -7.58 2.11 -12.66
C LEU A 318 -6.29 2.50 -13.39
N PHE A 319 -5.67 1.57 -14.13
CA PHE A 319 -4.45 1.85 -14.88
C PHE A 319 -4.66 2.88 -16.01
N LYS A 320 -5.72 2.75 -16.81
CA LYS A 320 -6.05 3.71 -17.88
C LYS A 320 -6.30 5.10 -17.33
N THR A 321 -7.02 5.18 -16.22
CA THR A 321 -7.32 6.45 -15.54
C THR A 321 -6.02 7.06 -15.00
N LEU A 322 -5.22 6.28 -14.27
CA LEU A 322 -3.91 6.71 -13.77
C LEU A 322 -2.97 7.22 -14.89
N SER A 323 -3.04 6.61 -16.07
CA SER A 323 -2.23 6.99 -17.24
C SER A 323 -2.75 8.21 -18.00
N SER A 324 -4.05 8.52 -17.92
CA SER A 324 -4.72 9.55 -18.75
C SER A 324 -5.12 10.82 -18.01
N ILE A 325 -5.17 10.80 -16.67
CA ILE A 325 -5.50 11.99 -15.87
C ILE A 325 -4.56 13.16 -16.25
N GLY A 326 -5.03 14.41 -16.23
CA GLY A 326 -4.18 15.62 -16.35
C GLY A 326 -3.46 16.00 -15.04
N GLU A 327 -2.81 17.17 -14.97
CA GLU A 327 -2.04 17.59 -13.78
C GLU A 327 -2.87 17.81 -12.49
N SER A 328 -4.21 17.83 -12.57
CA SER A 328 -5.10 18.18 -11.44
C SER A 328 -6.32 17.28 -11.25
N ALA A 329 -6.45 16.21 -12.04
CA ALA A 329 -7.60 15.32 -11.92
C ALA A 329 -7.34 14.22 -10.86
N GLU A 330 -8.36 13.87 -10.10
CA GLU A 330 -8.36 12.79 -9.13
C GLU A 330 -9.02 11.55 -9.77
N ILE A 331 -8.66 10.34 -9.34
CA ILE A 331 -9.36 9.12 -9.77
C ILE A 331 -10.66 9.02 -8.97
N ASP A 332 -11.82 9.18 -9.62
CA ASP A 332 -13.13 9.02 -8.98
C ASP A 332 -13.35 7.55 -8.57
N VAL A 333 -13.77 7.34 -7.32
CA VAL A 333 -14.08 6.03 -6.77
C VAL A 333 -15.44 5.50 -7.25
N LYS A 334 -16.36 6.36 -7.70
CA LYS A 334 -17.74 5.98 -8.06
C LYS A 334 -17.84 4.81 -9.04
N PRO A 335 -17.04 4.73 -10.12
CA PRO A 335 -17.12 3.60 -11.05
C PRO A 335 -16.76 2.26 -10.40
N LEU A 336 -15.96 2.27 -9.33
CA LEU A 336 -15.54 1.08 -8.61
C LEU A 336 -16.60 0.59 -7.62
N LEU A 337 -17.51 1.46 -7.17
CA LEU A 337 -18.49 1.14 -6.13
C LEU A 337 -19.45 0.00 -6.50
N GLN A 338 -19.65 -0.24 -7.80
CA GLN A 338 -20.51 -1.32 -8.28
C GLN A 338 -19.89 -2.71 -8.10
N SER A 339 -18.56 -2.78 -7.99
CA SER A 339 -17.82 -4.04 -7.82
C SER A 339 -17.34 -4.27 -6.39
N VAL A 340 -17.56 -3.32 -5.46
CA VAL A 340 -17.06 -3.44 -4.08
C VAL A 340 -17.62 -4.70 -3.41
N LEU A 341 -16.73 -5.61 -3.07
CA LEU A 341 -17.01 -6.82 -2.31
C LEU A 341 -17.14 -6.50 -0.82
N GLY A 342 -16.27 -5.62 -0.32
CA GLY A 342 -16.29 -5.20 1.08
C GLY A 342 -15.56 -3.89 1.34
N LYS A 343 -15.79 -3.33 2.52
CA LYS A 343 -15.30 -2.01 2.91
C LYS A 343 -14.99 -1.91 4.40
N THR A 344 -14.02 -1.09 4.75
CA THR A 344 -13.79 -0.65 6.14
C THR A 344 -14.66 0.56 6.47
N PRO A 345 -14.93 0.87 7.75
CA PRO A 345 -15.56 2.12 8.11
C PRO A 345 -14.70 3.32 7.70
N LYS A 346 -15.34 4.47 7.47
CA LYS A 346 -14.65 5.73 7.18
C LYS A 346 -14.00 6.28 8.45
N LYS A 347 -12.67 6.38 8.46
CA LYS A 347 -11.88 6.99 9.53
C LYS A 347 -11.11 8.18 8.97
N ASN A 348 -11.32 9.37 9.53
CA ASN A 348 -10.76 10.61 9.00
C ASN A 348 -11.04 10.82 7.50
N GLY A 349 -12.26 10.45 7.06
CA GLY A 349 -12.66 10.52 5.64
C GLY A 349 -12.06 9.45 4.72
N GLN A 350 -11.22 8.55 5.27
CA GLN A 350 -10.57 7.48 4.52
C GLN A 350 -11.20 6.12 4.79
N GLN A 351 -11.24 5.26 3.78
CA GLN A 351 -11.68 3.87 3.89
C GLN A 351 -10.92 2.99 2.89
N PHE A 352 -10.81 1.71 3.19
CA PHE A 352 -10.43 0.70 2.22
C PHE A 352 -11.68 0.08 1.59
N LEU A 353 -11.60 -0.17 0.28
CA LEU A 353 -12.60 -0.81 -0.54
C LEU A 353 -11.96 -2.03 -1.20
N LEU A 354 -12.42 -3.23 -0.85
CA LEU A 354 -12.06 -4.47 -1.53
C LEU A 354 -12.88 -4.52 -2.83
N ILE A 355 -12.23 -4.26 -3.95
CA ILE A 355 -12.88 -4.13 -5.26
C ILE A 355 -13.07 -5.49 -5.93
N ASP A 356 -12.10 -6.37 -5.74
CA ASP A 356 -12.10 -7.72 -6.27
C ASP A 356 -11.18 -8.60 -5.39
N GLY A 357 -10.98 -9.87 -5.73
CA GLY A 357 -10.17 -10.80 -4.91
C GLY A 357 -8.70 -10.39 -4.71
N ASN A 358 -8.20 -9.50 -5.56
CA ASN A 358 -6.79 -9.10 -5.63
C ASN A 358 -6.57 -7.59 -5.56
N THR A 359 -7.63 -6.78 -5.52
CA THR A 359 -7.55 -5.32 -5.59
C THR A 359 -8.17 -4.65 -4.36
N LEU A 360 -7.34 -3.98 -3.57
CA LEU A 360 -7.75 -3.16 -2.45
C LEU A 360 -7.46 -1.69 -2.75
N VAL A 361 -8.46 -0.83 -2.61
CA VAL A 361 -8.37 0.60 -2.91
C VAL A 361 -8.57 1.42 -1.65
N LYS A 362 -7.62 2.30 -1.33
CA LYS A 362 -7.80 3.31 -0.29
C LYS A 362 -8.40 4.57 -0.91
N ALA A 363 -9.61 4.91 -0.49
CA ALA A 363 -10.31 6.12 -0.93
C ALA A 363 -10.33 7.17 0.19
N SER A 364 -10.24 8.44 -0.20
CA SER A 364 -10.49 9.60 0.65
C SER A 364 -11.61 10.41 0.01
N ALA A 365 -12.74 10.56 0.72
CA ALA A 365 -13.99 11.06 0.12
C ALA A 365 -14.38 10.27 -1.14
N ASN A 366 -14.33 10.89 -2.33
CA ASN A 366 -14.65 10.26 -3.61
C ASN A 366 -13.43 9.94 -4.46
N SER A 367 -12.23 10.01 -3.88
CA SER A 367 -10.99 9.96 -4.67
C SER A 367 -10.08 8.82 -4.21
N VAL A 368 -9.54 8.07 -5.18
CA VAL A 368 -8.56 7.02 -4.90
C VAL A 368 -7.21 7.65 -4.54
N THR A 369 -6.68 7.24 -3.40
CA THR A 369 -5.38 7.71 -2.86
C THR A 369 -4.31 6.63 -2.88
N LYS A 370 -4.73 5.36 -2.82
CA LYS A 370 -3.84 4.22 -2.93
C LYS A 370 -4.54 3.05 -3.61
N ILE A 371 -3.80 2.34 -4.46
CA ILE A 371 -4.20 1.06 -5.07
C ILE A 371 -3.22 0.03 -4.55
N LEU A 372 -3.73 -1.09 -4.05
CA LEU A 372 -2.95 -2.21 -3.57
C LEU A 372 -3.41 -3.45 -4.35
N LEU A 373 -2.46 -4.15 -4.94
CA LEU A 373 -2.68 -5.40 -5.63
C LEU A 373 -1.89 -6.49 -4.93
N SER A 374 -2.54 -7.59 -4.64
CA SER A 374 -1.92 -8.77 -4.03
C SER A 374 -2.64 -10.01 -4.53
N SER A 375 -1.94 -11.15 -4.57
CA SER A 375 -2.50 -12.44 -4.98
C SER A 375 -3.44 -13.06 -3.95
N GLY A 376 -3.66 -12.43 -2.78
CA GLY A 376 -4.47 -13.01 -1.72
C GLY A 376 -5.08 -11.98 -0.80
N TYR A 377 -6.13 -11.27 -1.23
CA TYR A 377 -7.05 -10.64 -0.25
C TYR A 377 -8.21 -11.58 0.10
N VAL A 378 -8.60 -12.43 -0.84
CA VAL A 378 -9.63 -13.46 -0.67
C VAL A 378 -9.00 -14.82 -0.92
N ASP A 379 -9.16 -15.75 0.01
CA ASP A 379 -8.64 -17.11 -0.09
C ASP A 379 -9.26 -17.82 -1.29
N GLY A 380 -8.46 -18.57 -2.05
CA GLY A 380 -8.90 -19.26 -3.27
C GLY A 380 -9.18 -18.36 -4.47
N ALA A 381 -8.95 -17.05 -4.39
CA ALA A 381 -8.94 -16.18 -5.58
C ALA A 381 -7.79 -16.57 -6.52
N SER A 382 -7.97 -16.38 -7.84
CA SER A 382 -6.87 -16.56 -8.79
C SER A 382 -5.74 -15.59 -8.45
N PRO A 383 -4.47 -16.02 -8.34
CA PRO A 383 -3.37 -15.15 -7.93
C PRO A 383 -3.00 -14.07 -8.97
N THR A 384 -3.69 -14.04 -10.12
CA THR A 384 -3.30 -13.29 -11.30
C THR A 384 -3.93 -11.90 -11.32
N TRP A 385 -3.34 -10.94 -10.60
CA TRP A 385 -3.59 -9.53 -10.87
C TRP A 385 -2.72 -9.02 -12.02
N HIS A 386 -3.22 -8.03 -12.74
CA HIS A 386 -2.54 -7.40 -13.87
C HIS A 386 -2.86 -5.91 -13.92
N PHE A 387 -1.83 -5.07 -13.95
CA PHE A 387 -1.96 -3.61 -13.92
C PHE A 387 -1.01 -2.95 -14.90
N GLY A 388 -1.56 -2.59 -16.06
CA GLY A 388 -0.75 -2.06 -17.16
C GLY A 388 0.23 -3.11 -17.65
N PRO A 389 1.56 -2.90 -17.59
CA PRO A 389 2.53 -3.89 -18.02
C PRO A 389 3.04 -4.81 -16.89
N PHE A 390 2.55 -4.64 -15.66
CA PHE A 390 2.96 -5.42 -14.48
C PHE A 390 1.90 -6.44 -14.10
N TYR A 391 2.33 -7.62 -13.65
CA TYR A 391 1.42 -8.70 -13.28
C TYR A 391 2.04 -9.66 -12.25
N ALA A 392 1.19 -10.39 -11.53
CA ALA A 392 1.62 -11.40 -10.58
C ALA A 392 2.36 -12.57 -11.26
N GLY A 393 3.48 -13.00 -10.70
CA GLY A 393 4.35 -14.04 -11.27
C GLY A 393 5.32 -13.52 -12.33
N GLN A 394 5.30 -12.22 -12.67
CA GLN A 394 6.28 -11.62 -13.58
C GLN A 394 7.69 -11.80 -13.00
N SER A 395 8.65 -12.21 -13.82
CA SER A 395 10.04 -12.34 -13.37
C SER A 395 10.61 -10.97 -12.99
N LEU A 396 11.51 -10.94 -12.01
CA LEU A 396 12.17 -9.69 -11.60
C LEU A 396 12.87 -8.99 -12.78
N ASP A 397 13.54 -9.74 -13.65
CA ASP A 397 14.26 -9.20 -14.80
C ASP A 397 13.31 -8.56 -15.83
N ASP A 398 12.17 -9.21 -16.11
CA ASP A 398 11.14 -8.66 -17.01
C ASP A 398 10.50 -7.40 -16.40
N ALA A 399 10.20 -7.42 -15.11
CA ALA A 399 9.63 -6.27 -14.41
C ALA A 399 10.60 -5.07 -14.44
N LEU A 400 11.92 -5.30 -14.26
CA LEU A 400 12.94 -4.26 -14.38
C LEU A 400 13.08 -3.72 -15.81
N ALA A 401 12.98 -4.59 -16.82
CA ALA A 401 13.01 -4.18 -18.22
C ALA A 401 11.83 -3.27 -18.56
N VAL A 402 10.63 -3.61 -18.08
CA VAL A 402 9.40 -2.81 -18.24
C VAL A 402 9.49 -1.49 -17.46
N ALA A 403 9.97 -1.53 -16.22
CA ALA A 403 10.09 -0.36 -15.35
C ALA A 403 11.08 0.69 -15.90
N GLY A 404 12.05 0.25 -16.71
CA GLY A 404 13.00 1.09 -17.40
C GLY A 404 14.10 1.66 -16.51
N ASP A 405 14.90 2.56 -17.08
CA ASP A 405 16.13 3.03 -16.45
C ASP A 405 15.94 4.01 -15.28
N SER A 406 14.73 4.52 -15.05
CA SER A 406 14.45 5.39 -13.90
C SER A 406 13.98 4.64 -12.67
N ALA A 407 13.81 3.32 -12.73
CA ALA A 407 13.38 2.52 -11.60
C ALA A 407 14.48 2.39 -10.54
N LEU A 408 14.07 2.44 -9.27
CA LEU A 408 14.91 2.17 -8.11
C LEU A 408 14.67 0.73 -7.68
N HIS A 409 15.68 -0.13 -7.80
CA HIS A 409 15.60 -1.51 -7.37
C HIS A 409 16.42 -1.74 -6.10
N MET A 410 15.76 -2.22 -5.05
CA MET A 410 16.38 -2.54 -3.76
C MET A 410 15.84 -3.88 -3.29
N LEU A 411 16.71 -4.89 -3.22
CA LEU A 411 16.36 -6.24 -2.77
C LEU A 411 15.14 -6.80 -3.52
N ASP A 412 14.02 -6.89 -2.82
CA ASP A 412 12.72 -7.42 -3.19
C ASP A 412 11.74 -6.32 -3.65
N VAL A 413 12.17 -5.07 -3.80
CA VAL A 413 11.30 -3.95 -4.18
C VAL A 413 11.81 -3.19 -5.40
N ILE A 414 10.96 -3.04 -6.41
CA ILE A 414 11.14 -2.09 -7.51
C ILE A 414 10.24 -0.89 -7.27
N GLU A 415 10.82 0.29 -7.07
CA GLU A 415 10.10 1.55 -6.96
C GLU A 415 10.20 2.35 -8.26
N ILE A 416 9.04 2.67 -8.82
CA ILE A 416 8.87 3.47 -10.03
C ILE A 416 8.20 4.77 -9.62
N GLU A 417 8.96 5.86 -9.66
CA GLU A 417 8.46 7.18 -9.34
C GLU A 417 7.94 7.87 -10.60
N HIS A 418 6.66 8.26 -10.59
CA HIS A 418 6.06 9.15 -11.59
C HIS A 418 5.86 10.55 -10.98
N ASN A 419 5.39 11.52 -11.79
CA ASN A 419 5.13 12.88 -11.29
C ASN A 419 3.94 12.96 -10.31
N ARG A 420 3.05 11.95 -10.31
CA ARG A 420 1.75 11.98 -9.63
C ARG A 420 1.46 10.78 -8.75
N PHE A 421 2.28 9.75 -8.89
CA PHE A 421 2.17 8.57 -8.10
C PHE A 421 3.55 7.95 -7.96
N THR A 422 3.69 7.11 -6.95
CA THR A 422 4.79 6.15 -6.85
C THR A 422 4.19 4.77 -6.90
N MET A 423 4.76 3.92 -7.74
CA MET A 423 4.46 2.50 -7.81
C MET A 423 5.60 1.73 -7.14
N LYS A 424 5.26 0.73 -6.34
CA LYS A 424 6.19 -0.22 -5.73
C LYS A 424 5.74 -1.61 -6.13
N LEU A 425 6.64 -2.38 -6.72
CA LEU A 425 6.45 -3.79 -7.02
C LEU A 425 7.23 -4.58 -5.97
N PHE A 426 6.57 -5.53 -5.33
CA PHE A 426 7.16 -6.40 -4.32
C PHE A 426 7.40 -7.78 -4.93
N ALA A 427 8.60 -8.31 -4.73
CA ALA A 427 9.07 -9.55 -5.28
C ALA A 427 9.36 -10.58 -4.17
N SER A 428 9.13 -11.85 -4.44
CA SER A 428 9.46 -12.95 -3.52
C SER A 428 10.29 -13.99 -4.26
N GLU A 429 11.11 -14.74 -3.52
CA GLU A 429 11.81 -15.90 -4.07
C GLU A 429 10.85 -17.08 -4.13
N GLU A 430 10.57 -17.55 -5.35
CA GLU A 430 9.73 -18.71 -5.63
C GLU A 430 10.56 -19.85 -6.23
N ALA A 431 9.98 -21.04 -6.37
CA ALA A 431 10.66 -22.22 -6.94
C ALA A 431 11.28 -21.98 -8.34
N ASN A 432 10.70 -21.04 -9.10
CA ASN A 432 11.13 -20.69 -10.45
C ASN A 432 11.94 -19.37 -10.51
N GLY A 433 12.45 -18.89 -9.37
CA GLY A 433 13.22 -17.65 -9.25
C GLY A 433 12.45 -16.52 -8.58
N VAL A 434 13.01 -15.31 -8.61
CA VAL A 434 12.41 -14.12 -7.98
C VAL A 434 11.30 -13.56 -8.86
N GLN A 435 10.08 -13.46 -8.32
CA GLN A 435 8.88 -13.06 -9.05
C GLN A 435 8.09 -11.97 -8.32
N ILE A 436 7.41 -11.11 -9.07
CA ILE A 436 6.53 -10.07 -8.52
C ILE A 436 5.26 -10.73 -7.96
N TYR A 437 4.91 -10.48 -6.69
CA TYR A 437 3.70 -11.02 -6.06
C TYR A 437 2.69 -9.94 -5.65
N ALA A 438 3.14 -8.71 -5.40
CA ALA A 438 2.27 -7.60 -5.02
C ALA A 438 2.70 -6.27 -5.63
N MET A 439 1.79 -5.30 -5.64
CA MET A 439 2.04 -3.94 -6.09
C MET A 439 1.31 -2.91 -5.22
N GLU A 440 1.97 -1.81 -4.89
CA GLU A 440 1.35 -0.63 -4.29
C GLU A 440 1.49 0.56 -5.25
N VAL A 441 0.40 1.30 -5.47
CA VAL A 441 0.42 2.62 -6.12
C VAL A 441 -0.09 3.66 -5.14
N SER A 442 0.78 4.57 -4.72
CA SER A 442 0.43 5.73 -3.89
C SER A 442 0.27 6.96 -4.78
N ILE A 443 -0.88 7.62 -4.73
CA ILE A 443 -1.25 8.78 -5.58
C ILE A 443 -1.13 10.07 -4.75
N TYR A 444 -0.56 11.13 -5.34
CA TYR A 444 -0.28 12.42 -4.70
C TYR A 444 -1.41 13.44 -4.83
#